data_AF-T0WSM6-F1
#
_entry.id   AF-T0WSM6-F1
#
_cell.length_a   1.000
_cell.length_b   1.000
_cell.length_c   1.000
_cell.angle_alpha   90.00
_cell.angle_beta   90.00
_cell.angle_gamma   90.00
#
_symmetry.space_group_name_H-M   'P 1'
#
loop_
_entity.id
_entity.type
_entity.pdbx_description
1 polymer ?
#
loop_
_entity_poly.entity_id
_entity_poly.type
_entity_poly.pdbx_seq_one_letter_code
_entity_poly.pdbx_strand_id
1 'polypeptide(L)' 'MKTNRYVVAFAGVMFHLMIGSVYAWSVFTNPIAKQNGWAESSVALAFSIAIFFLGMSAAFMGKVVEK' A
#
# COMPACT_ATOMS: atom_id res chain seq x y z
N MET A 1 2.87 -2.87 28.95
CA MET A 1 4.03 -2.39 28.15
C MET A 1 4.09 -0.88 28.27
N LYS A 2 5.22 -0.28 28.71
CA LYS A 2 5.39 1.18 28.61
C LYS A 2 5.66 1.51 27.14
N THR A 3 4.61 1.84 26.40
CA THR A 3 4.72 2.20 24.98
C THR A 3 5.56 3.46 24.87
N ASN A 4 6.78 3.33 24.35
CA ASN A 4 7.64 4.47 24.11
C ASN A 4 6.98 5.32 23.03
N ARG A 5 6.51 6.52 23.39
CA ARG A 5 5.79 7.47 22.51
C ARG A 5 6.50 7.72 21.17
N TYR A 6 7.84 7.64 21.15
CA TYR A 6 8.64 7.81 19.94
C TYR A 6 8.50 6.64 18.96
N VAL A 7 8.23 5.42 19.44
CA VAL A 7 8.01 4.24 18.60
C VAL A 7 6.67 4.34 17.87
N VAL A 8 5.63 4.83 18.55
CA VAL A 8 4.31 5.07 17.93
C VAL A 8 4.40 6.18 16.87
N ALA A 9 5.12 7.26 17.17
CA ALA A 9 5.36 8.34 16.22
C ALA A 9 6.12 7.83 14.97
N PHE A 10 7.17 7.03 15.16
CA PHE A 10 7.93 6.44 14.06
C PHE A 10 7.06 5.49 13.20
N ALA A 11 6.23 4.66 13.83
CA ALA A 11 5.28 3.80 13.13
C ALA A 11 4.28 4.61 12.27
N GLY A 12 3.78 5.73 12.80
CA GLY A 12 2.89 6.62 12.06
C GLY A 12 3.55 7.27 10.83
N VAL A 13 4.82 7.68 10.95
CA VAL A 13 5.61 8.22 9.82
C VAL A 13 5.85 7.14 8.77
N MET A 14 6.23 5.94 9.19
CA MET A 14 6.43 4.80 8.28
C MET A 14 5.16 4.47 7.51
N PHE A 15 4.00 4.46 8.16
CA PHE A 15 2.71 4.27 7.49
C PHE A 15 2.41 5.35 6.44
N HIS A 16 2.68 6.62 6.75
CA HIS A 16 2.49 7.71 5.79
C HIS A 16 3.42 7.58 4.57
N LEU A 17 4.66 7.12 4.76
CA LEU A 17 5.58 6.85 3.66
C LEU A 17 5.06 5.74 2.73
N MET A 18 4.45 4.69 3.30
CA MET A 18 3.84 3.60 2.51
C MET A 18 2.68 4.09 1.64
N ILE A 19 1.89 5.07 2.10
CA ILE A 19 0.83 5.70 1.29
C ILE A 19 1.44 6.46 0.10
N GLY A 20 2.62 7.05 0.27
CA GLY A 20 3.39 7.66 -0.83
C GLY A 20 3.78 6.67 -1.93
N SER A 21 4.06 5.41 -1.59
CA SER A 21 4.39 4.36 -2.57
C SER A 21 3.23 4.04 -3.51
N VAL A 22 1.99 4.16 -3.03
CA VAL A 22 0.78 4.02 -3.87
C VAL A 22 0.67 5.16 -4.88
N TYR A 23 0.98 6.39 -4.48
CA TYR A 23 1.00 7.53 -5.40
C TYR A 23 2.10 7.37 -6.47
N ALA A 24 3.28 6.91 -6.06
CA ALA A 24 4.38 6.62 -6.98
C ALA A 24 3.97 5.58 -8.04
N TRP A 25 3.23 4.53 -7.65
CA TRP A 25 2.73 3.54 -8.59
C TRP A 25 1.89 4.15 -9.73
N SER A 26 1.03 5.12 -9.41
CA SER A 26 0.23 5.82 -10.43
C SER A 26 1.11 6.57 -11.44
N VAL A 27 2.20 7.20 -10.98
CA VAL A 27 3.16 7.90 -11.86
C VAL A 27 3.96 6.91 -12.72
N PHE A 28 4.37 5.78 -12.14
CA PHE A 28 5.13 4.75 -12.84
C PHE A 28 4.28 3.88 -13.77
N THR A 29 2.95 3.94 -13.69
CA THR A 29 2.05 3.17 -14.54
C THR A 29 2.31 3.42 -16.03
N ASN A 30 2.43 4.69 -16.46
CA ASN A 30 2.70 5.06 -17.84
C ASN A 30 4.06 4.56 -18.37
N PRO A 31 5.20 4.78 -17.68
CA PRO A 31 6.48 4.23 -18.14
C PRO A 31 6.53 2.71 -18.09
N ILE A 32 5.89 2.04 -17.12
CA ILE A 32 5.80 0.57 -17.04
C ILE A 32 5.00 0.02 -18.22
N ALA A 33 3.84 0.61 -18.51
CA ALA A 33 3.01 0.24 -19.66
C ALA A 33 3.78 0.41 -20.97
N LYS A 34 4.48 1.55 -21.13
CA LYS A 34 5.28 1.86 -22.33
C LYS A 34 6.48 0.92 -22.51
N GLN A 35 7.20 0.56 -21.44
CA GLN A 35 8.36 -0.33 -21.54
C GLN A 35 7.97 -1.78 -21.82
N ASN A 36 6.85 -2.25 -21.26
CA ASN A 36 6.39 -3.63 -21.43
C ASN A 36 5.41 -3.81 -22.61
N GLY A 37 5.00 -2.72 -23.27
CA GLY A 37 3.98 -2.74 -24.32
C GLY A 37 2.59 -3.15 -23.80
N TRP A 38 2.34 -3.00 -22.50
CA TRP A 38 1.07 -3.36 -21.88
C TRP A 38 0.06 -2.22 -21.97
N ALA A 39 -1.22 -2.55 -21.97
CA ALA A 39 -2.26 -1.55 -21.79
C ALA A 39 -2.17 -0.97 -20.36
N GLU A 40 -2.34 0.36 -20.23
CA GLU A 40 -2.37 1.03 -18.92
C GLU A 40 -3.46 0.43 -18.02
N SER A 41 -4.56 -0.03 -18.60
CA SER A 41 -5.64 -0.74 -17.89
C SER A 41 -5.17 -2.03 -17.22
N SER A 42 -4.24 -2.78 -17.83
CA SER A 42 -3.68 -4.00 -17.25
C SER A 42 -2.82 -3.71 -16.02
N VAL A 43 -2.04 -2.63 -16.06
CA VAL A 43 -1.22 -2.18 -14.92
C VAL A 43 -2.11 -1.65 -13.78
N ALA A 44 -3.18 -0.93 -14.10
CA ALA A 44 -4.17 -0.48 -13.13
C ALA A 44 -4.97 -1.65 -12.50
N LEU A 45 -5.24 -2.70 -13.28
CA LEU A 45 -5.88 -3.93 -12.79
C LEU A 45 -4.97 -4.64 -11.78
N ALA A 46 -3.68 -4.80 -12.09
CA ALA A 46 -2.71 -5.37 -11.16
C ALA A 46 -2.65 -4.59 -9.83
N PHE A 47 -2.66 -3.26 -9.89
CA PHE A 47 -2.73 -2.40 -8.72
C PHE A 47 -4.02 -2.59 -7.91
N SER A 48 -5.16 -2.69 -8.58
CA SER A 48 -6.46 -2.89 -7.94
C SER A 48 -6.51 -4.22 -7.18
N ILE A 49 -5.95 -5.28 -7.74
CA ILE A 49 -5.81 -6.58 -7.06
C ILE A 49 -4.92 -6.43 -5.83
N ALA A 50 -3.79 -5.74 -5.93
CA ALA A 50 -2.87 -5.55 -4.81
C ALA A 50 -3.54 -4.79 -3.64
N ILE A 51 -4.25 -3.69 -3.91
CA ILE A 51 -4.96 -2.93 -2.87
C ILE A 51 -6.16 -3.70 -2.32
N PHE A 52 -6.84 -4.50 -3.14
CA PHE A 52 -7.90 -5.37 -2.69
C PHE A 52 -7.40 -6.37 -1.63
N PHE A 53 -6.28 -7.05 -1.89
CA PHE A 53 -5.67 -7.96 -0.92
C PHE A 53 -5.13 -7.23 0.31
N LEU A 54 -4.57 -6.03 0.14
CA LEU A 54 -4.14 -5.18 1.26
C LEU A 54 -5.34 -4.82 2.17
N GLY A 55 -6.43 -4.35 1.60
CA GLY A 55 -7.66 -4.01 2.33
C GLY A 55 -8.31 -5.24 2.96
N MET A 56 -8.29 -6.37 2.27
CA MET A 56 -8.75 -7.65 2.80
C MET A 56 -7.91 -8.10 4.01
N SER A 57 -6.58 -7.99 3.92
CA SER A 57 -5.67 -8.27 5.03
C SER A 57 -5.97 -7.38 6.24
N ALA A 58 -6.18 -6.08 6.02
CA ALA A 58 -6.58 -5.15 7.08
C ALA A 58 -7.94 -5.53 7.72
N ALA A 59 -8.93 -5.94 6.91
CA ALA A 59 -10.24 -6.35 7.39
C ALA A 59 -10.20 -7.61 8.28
N PHE A 60 -9.35 -8.58 7.95
CA PHE A 60 -9.17 -9.79 8.76
C PHE A 60 -8.25 -9.57 9.97
N MET A 61 -7.19 -8.76 9.82
CA MET A 61 -6.21 -8.51 10.87
C MET A 61 -6.73 -7.57 11.97
N GLY A 62 -7.80 -6.81 11.72
CA GLY A 62 -8.48 -6.01 12.75
C GLY A 62 -8.93 -6.84 13.94
N LYS A 63 -9.52 -8.03 13.72
CA LYS A 63 -9.90 -8.94 14.82
C LYS A 63 -8.70 -9.60 15.53
N VAL A 64 -7.54 -9.66 14.88
CA VAL A 64 -6.30 -10.19 15.46
C VAL A 64 -5.62 -9.15 16.35
N VAL A 65 -5.73 -7.86 16.00
CA VAL A 65 -5.21 -6.74 16.79
C VAL A 65 -6.02 -6.46 18.06
N GLU A 66 -7.33 -6.76 18.06
CA GLU A 66 -8.22 -6.49 19.20
C GLU A 66 -8.04 -7.48 20.37
N LYS A 67 -7.17 -8.50 20.23
CA LYS A 67 -6.86 -9.50 21.27
C LYS A 67 -5.43 -9.34 21.78
#